data_AF-A8TRK2-F1
#
_entry.id   AF-A8TRK2-F1
#
_cell.length_a   1.000
_cell.length_b   1.000
_cell.length_c   1.000
_cell.angle_alpha   90.00
_cell.angle_beta   90.00
_cell.angle_gamma   90.00
#
_symmetry.space_group_name_H-M   'P 1'
#
loop_
_entity.id
_entity.type
_entity.pdbx_description
1 polymer ?
#
loop_
_entity_poly.entity_id
_entity_poly.type
_entity_poly.pdbx_seq_one_letter_code
_entity_poly.pdbx_strand_id
1 'polypeptide(L)'
;MSRQRSLMERIRHWMSWGLHGAMTCEEFEAGLVDYLDGTLSPIDRHRINLHTRLCSHCRRYLRAYDKARRLAGDTIRYSDEQALMSVPEDLVQAILAARQEDSADTRR
;
A
#
# COMPACT_ATOMS: atom_id res chain seq x y z
N MET A 1 27.42 -29.09 18.23
CA MET A 1 27.01 -28.50 19.51
C MET A 1 26.04 -27.37 19.21
N SER A 2 24.77 -27.59 19.56
CA SER A 2 23.64 -26.75 19.17
C SER A 2 23.75 -25.34 19.77
N ARG A 3 23.79 -24.30 18.93
CA ARG A 3 23.74 -22.89 19.34
C ARG A 3 22.38 -22.64 19.97
N GLN A 4 22.33 -22.64 21.29
CA GLN A 4 21.15 -22.29 22.06
C GLN A 4 20.84 -20.80 21.85
N ARG A 5 19.98 -20.49 20.87
CA ARG A 5 19.44 -19.13 20.66
C ARG A 5 18.77 -18.71 21.96
N SER A 6 19.23 -17.58 22.52
CA SER A 6 18.81 -17.17 23.86
C SER A 6 17.29 -16.98 23.92
N LEU A 7 16.68 -17.33 25.05
CA LEU A 7 15.24 -17.13 25.29
C LEU A 7 14.83 -15.69 24.97
N MET A 8 15.70 -14.72 25.26
CA MET A 8 15.50 -13.30 24.96
C MET A 8 15.47 -12.97 23.46
N GLU A 9 16.29 -13.61 22.62
CA GLU A 9 16.21 -13.42 21.16
C GLU A 9 14.90 -13.94 20.58
N ARG A 10 14.39 -15.05 21.12
CA ARG A 10 13.08 -15.61 20.73
C ARG A 10 11.92 -14.73 21.19
N ILE A 11 11.99 -14.18 22.40
CA ILE A 11 10.99 -13.23 22.95
C ILE A 11 11.01 -11.92 22.16
N ARG A 12 12.19 -11.38 21.84
CA ARG A 12 12.34 -10.14 21.06
C ARG A 12 11.81 -10.31 19.63
N HIS A 13 12.06 -11.47 19.02
CA HIS A 13 11.52 -11.83 17.71
C HIS A 13 9.99 -11.98 17.75
N TRP A 14 9.45 -12.65 18.78
CA TRP A 14 8.01 -12.78 19.01
C TRP A 14 7.33 -11.42 19.27
N MET A 15 7.96 -10.54 20.05
CA MET A 15 7.49 -9.16 20.23
C MET A 15 7.58 -8.35 18.93
N SER A 16 8.60 -8.57 18.11
CA SER A 16 8.69 -7.90 16.80
C SER A 16 7.61 -8.39 15.80
N TRP A 17 7.16 -9.64 15.95
CA TRP A 17 6.17 -10.28 15.08
C TRP A 17 4.71 -10.06 15.51
N GLY A 18 4.43 -9.84 16.81
CA GLY A 18 3.06 -9.75 17.32
C GLY A 18 2.62 -8.39 17.89
N LEU A 19 3.55 -7.46 18.18
CA LEU A 19 3.23 -6.27 18.98
C LEU A 19 2.86 -5.02 18.16
N HIS A 20 3.04 -5.03 16.84
CA HIS A 20 2.74 -3.91 15.93
C HIS A 20 1.30 -3.97 15.37
N GLY A 21 0.30 -4.26 16.21
CA GLY A 21 -1.11 -4.19 15.79
C GLY A 21 -1.64 -5.39 15.03
N ALA A 22 -1.21 -6.61 15.39
CA ALA A 22 -1.68 -7.88 14.82
C ALA A 22 -1.41 -8.06 13.31
N MET A 23 -0.32 -7.46 12.83
CA MET A 23 0.11 -7.52 11.43
C MET A 23 1.63 -7.66 11.36
N THR A 24 2.08 -8.60 10.55
CA THR A 24 3.49 -8.83 10.19
C THR A 24 3.94 -7.88 9.07
N CYS A 25 5.26 -7.73 8.90
CA CYS A 25 5.80 -6.96 7.78
C CYS A 25 5.42 -7.58 6.41
N GLU A 26 5.30 -8.90 6.34
CA GLU A 26 4.92 -9.62 5.12
C GLU A 26 3.45 -9.33 4.75
N GLU A 27 2.54 -9.39 5.72
CA GLU A 27 1.14 -9.00 5.51
C GLU A 27 0.99 -7.52 5.15
N PHE A 28 1.83 -6.65 5.72
CA PHE A 28 1.90 -5.25 5.32
C PHE A 28 2.32 -5.09 3.85
N GLU A 29 3.36 -5.81 3.40
CA GLU A 29 3.85 -5.75 2.02
C GLU A 29 2.81 -6.30 1.03
N ALA A 30 2.12 -7.38 1.40
CA ALA A 30 1.04 -7.95 0.60
C ALA A 30 -0.14 -6.98 0.41
N GLY A 31 -0.52 -6.24 1.46
CA GLY A 31 -1.61 -5.25 1.41
C GLY A 31 -1.19 -3.86 0.93
N LEU A 32 0.08 -3.64 0.60
CA LEU A 32 0.60 -2.29 0.34
C LEU A 32 0.02 -1.65 -0.93
N VAL A 33 -0.16 -2.44 -1.99
CA VAL A 33 -0.70 -1.91 -3.27
C VAL A 33 -2.14 -1.44 -3.07
N ASP A 34 -2.99 -2.29 -2.50
CA ASP A 34 -4.37 -1.94 -2.17
C ASP A 34 -4.48 -0.76 -1.20
N TYR A 35 -3.53 -0.63 -0.27
CA TYR A 35 -3.45 0.52 0.63
C TYR A 35 -3.22 1.83 -0.12
N LEU A 36 -2.34 1.81 -1.13
CA LEU A 36 -2.01 2.98 -1.96
C LEU A 36 -3.12 3.30 -2.95
N ASP A 37 -3.78 2.28 -3.49
CA ASP A 37 -4.90 2.42 -4.43
C ASP A 37 -6.22 2.73 -3.72
N GLY A 38 -6.26 2.60 -2.38
CA GLY A 38 -7.41 2.96 -1.55
C GLY A 38 -8.53 1.91 -1.55
N THR A 39 -8.24 0.68 -1.96
CA THR A 39 -9.19 -0.43 -2.12
C THR A 39 -9.31 -1.31 -0.88
N LEU A 40 -8.47 -1.09 0.14
CA LEU A 40 -8.54 -1.85 1.39
C LEU A 40 -9.81 -1.59 2.19
N SER A 41 -10.25 -2.63 2.90
CA SER A 41 -11.25 -2.51 3.94
C SER A 41 -10.82 -1.49 5.01
N PRO A 42 -11.77 -0.81 5.69
CA PRO A 42 -11.44 0.14 6.76
C PRO A 42 -10.57 -0.48 7.88
N ILE A 43 -10.77 -1.77 8.17
CA ILE A 43 -10.03 -2.51 9.20
C ILE A 43 -8.58 -2.72 8.76
N ASP A 44 -8.36 -3.20 7.54
CA ASP A 44 -7.00 -3.48 7.05
C ASP A 44 -6.21 -2.19 6.82
N ARG A 45 -6.91 -1.14 6.37
CA ARG A 45 -6.32 0.20 6.31
C ARG A 45 -5.89 0.68 7.70
N HIS A 46 -6.66 0.42 8.75
CA HIS A 46 -6.27 0.76 10.12
C HIS A 46 -5.04 -0.04 10.58
N ARG A 47 -4.99 -1.34 10.29
CA ARG A 47 -3.84 -2.21 10.62
C ARG A 47 -2.55 -1.73 9.96
N ILE A 48 -2.58 -1.42 8.66
CA ILE A 48 -1.41 -0.88 7.93
C ILE A 48 -0.96 0.47 8.49
N ASN A 49 -1.91 1.35 8.82
CA ASN A 49 -1.60 2.63 9.45
C ASN A 49 -0.90 2.45 10.81
N LEU A 50 -1.42 1.56 11.65
CA LEU A 50 -0.85 1.25 12.96
C LEU A 50 0.55 0.64 12.82
N HIS A 51 0.71 -0.34 11.93
CA HIS A 51 1.99 -0.99 11.66
C HIS A 51 3.04 0.01 11.18
N THR A 52 2.68 0.91 10.24
CA THR A 52 3.58 1.96 9.74
C THR A 52 4.01 2.96 10.83
N ARG A 53 3.13 3.23 11.80
CA ARG A 53 3.45 4.10 12.94
C ARG A 53 4.41 3.44 13.92
N LEU A 54 4.33 2.13 14.10
CA LEU A 54 5.14 1.42 15.10
C LEU A 54 6.43 0.81 14.52
N CYS A 55 6.40 0.36 13.26
CA CYS A 55 7.52 -0.28 12.58
C CYS A 55 8.31 0.72 11.72
N SER A 56 9.52 1.09 12.16
CA SER A 56 10.39 2.00 11.42
C SER A 56 10.85 1.44 10.06
N HIS A 57 10.93 0.12 9.93
CA HIS A 57 11.29 -0.56 8.69
C HIS A 57 10.21 -0.35 7.63
N CYS A 58 8.97 -0.74 7.92
CA CYS A 58 7.86 -0.60 6.98
C CYS A 58 7.55 0.87 6.65
N ARG A 59 7.75 1.79 7.60
CA ARG A 59 7.67 3.24 7.31
C ARG A 59 8.72 3.70 6.29
N ARG A 60 9.93 3.15 6.34
CA ARG A 60 10.99 3.46 5.37
C ARG A 60 10.69 2.81 4.02
N TYR A 61 10.22 1.57 4.03
CA TYR A 61 9.81 0.85 2.85
C TYR A 61 8.69 1.58 2.09
N LEU A 62 7.62 1.98 2.78
CA LEU A 62 6.53 2.76 2.20
C LEU A 62 7.02 4.03 1.50
N ARG A 63 7.94 4.77 2.12
CA ARG A 63 8.54 5.97 1.53
C ARG A 63 9.38 5.67 0.30
N ALA A 64 10.16 4.60 0.33
CA ALA A 64 10.96 4.19 -0.83
C ALA A 64 10.07 3.75 -1.99
N TYR A 65 9.01 3.00 -1.70
CA TYR A 65 8.03 2.54 -2.69
C TYR A 65 7.28 3.71 -3.33
N ASP A 66 6.75 4.66 -2.54
CA ASP A 66 6.08 5.86 -3.06
C ASP A 66 7.02 6.68 -3.95
N LYS A 67 8.29 6.84 -3.53
CA LYS A 67 9.31 7.50 -4.34
C LYS A 67 9.55 6.79 -5.67
N ALA A 68 9.68 5.46 -5.66
CA ALA A 68 9.87 4.68 -6.88
C ALA A 68 8.67 4.81 -7.84
N ARG A 69 7.43 4.74 -7.31
CA ARG A 69 6.21 4.96 -8.09
C ARG A 69 6.16 6.34 -8.75
N ARG A 70 6.50 7.39 -8.00
CA ARG A 70 6.53 8.77 -8.53
C ARG A 70 7.56 8.91 -9.65
N LEU A 71 8.79 8.45 -9.42
CA LEU A 71 9.84 8.50 -10.44
C LEU A 71 9.47 7.73 -11.71
N ALA A 72 8.85 6.55 -11.56
CA ALA A 72 8.35 5.79 -12.70
C ALA A 72 7.26 6.56 -13.44
N GLY A 73 6.30 7.14 -12.72
CA GLY A 73 5.24 7.99 -13.29
C GLY A 73 5.79 9.21 -14.03
N ASP A 74 6.77 9.92 -13.45
CA ASP A 74 7.39 11.09 -14.08
C ASP A 74 8.14 10.72 -15.36
N THR A 75 8.80 9.56 -15.38
CA THR A 75 9.50 9.05 -16.57
C THR A 75 8.52 8.71 -17.70
N ILE A 76 7.39 8.09 -17.38
CA ILE A 76 6.33 7.78 -18.36
C ILE A 76 5.67 9.07 -18.87
N ARG A 77 5.44 10.05 -17.99
CA ARG A 77 4.89 11.36 -18.39
C ARG A 77 5.81 12.12 -19.35
N TYR A 78 7.13 12.01 -19.17
CA TYR A 78 8.11 12.65 -20.04
C TYR A 78 8.14 12.07 -21.46
N SER A 79 7.85 10.77 -21.63
CA SER A 79 7.84 10.16 -22.97
C SER A 79 6.57 10.46 -23.78
N ASP A 80 5.52 11.01 -23.16
CA ASP A 80 4.17 10.94 -23.70
C ASP A 80 3.34 12.24 -23.53
N GLU A 81 3.99 13.40 -23.43
CA GLU A 81 3.28 14.70 -23.40
C GLU A 81 2.30 14.88 -24.57
N GLN A 82 2.56 14.26 -25.72
CA GLN A 82 1.66 14.26 -26.88
C GLN A 82 0.46 13.30 -26.73
N ALA A 83 0.60 12.14 -26.07
CA ALA A 83 -0.51 11.21 -25.86
C ALA A 83 -1.45 11.64 -24.71
N LEU A 84 -0.92 12.33 -23.70
CA LEU A 84 -1.73 12.91 -22.62
C LEU A 84 -2.58 14.09 -23.10
N MET A 85 -2.18 14.77 -24.19
CA MET A 85 -3.01 15.80 -24.84
C MET A 85 -4.08 15.21 -25.77
N SER A 86 -4.09 13.90 -26.01
CA SER A 86 -5.03 13.21 -26.90
C SER A 86 -5.91 12.19 -26.19
N VAL A 87 -6.13 12.33 -24.88
CA VAL A 87 -7.07 11.43 -24.16
C VAL A 87 -8.47 11.58 -24.78
N PRO A 88 -9.05 10.51 -25.36
CA PRO A 88 -10.36 10.59 -26.01
C PRO A 88 -11.48 10.89 -25.02
N GLU A 89 -12.37 11.81 -25.39
CA GLU A 89 -13.47 12.26 -24.51
C GLU A 89 -14.44 11.13 -24.16
N ASP A 90 -14.68 10.20 -25.08
CA ASP A 90 -15.53 9.03 -24.86
C ASP A 90 -14.99 8.12 -23.74
N LEU A 91 -13.66 7.97 -23.63
CA LEU A 91 -13.04 7.24 -22.52
C LEU A 91 -13.22 7.97 -21.18
N VAL A 92 -13.09 9.30 -21.17
CA VAL A 92 -13.35 10.11 -19.97
C VAL A 92 -14.79 9.93 -19.51
N GLN A 93 -15.75 10.04 -20.42
CA GLN A 93 -17.16 9.85 -20.11
C GLN A 93 -17.48 8.43 -19.61
N ALA A 94 -16.89 7.41 -20.22
CA ALA A 94 -17.04 6.02 -19.79
C ALA A 94 -16.53 5.80 -18.36
N ILE A 95 -15.36 6.35 -18.01
CA ILE A 95 -14.80 6.26 -16.65
C ILE A 95 -15.70 6.99 -15.65
N LEU A 96 -16.18 8.18 -15.98
CA LEU A 96 -17.06 8.96 -15.11
C LEU A 96 -18.39 8.25 -14.85
N ALA A 97 -18.99 7.63 -15.88
CA ALA A 97 -20.21 6.85 -15.75
C ALA A 97 -20.01 5.63 -14.82
N ALA A 98 -18.97 4.84 -15.05
CA ALA A 98 -18.65 3.67 -14.20
C ALA A 98 -18.47 4.06 -12.72
N ARG A 99 -17.76 5.17 -12.44
CA ARG A 99 -17.58 5.64 -11.05
C ARG A 99 -18.86 6.12 -10.39
N GLN A 100 -19.82 6.66 -11.16
CA GLN A 100 -21.12 7.06 -10.64
C GLN A 100 -21.94 5.84 -10.23
N GLU A 101 -21.88 4.77 -11.01
CA GLU A 101 -22.52 3.48 -10.70
C GLU A 101 -21.94 2.85 -9.43
N ASP A 102 -20.62 2.77 -9.28
CA ASP A 102 -19.96 2.25 -8.07
C ASP A 102 -20.38 3.03 -6.79
N SER A 103 -20.51 4.36 -6.94
CA SER A 103 -20.93 5.23 -5.84
C SER A 103 -22.41 5.11 -5.48
N ALA A 104 -23.24 4.67 -6.43
CA ALA A 104 -24.66 4.40 -6.24
C ALA A 104 -24.89 3.02 -5.60
N ASP A 105 -24.09 2.02 -5.97
CA ASP A 105 -24.15 0.66 -5.42
C ASP A 105 -23.69 0.60 -3.95
N THR A 106 -22.67 1.39 -3.58
CA THR A 106 -22.20 1.49 -2.18
C THR A 106 -23.23 2.15 -1.23
N ARG A 107 -24.30 2.78 -1.76
CA ARG A 107 -25.32 3.50 -0.97
C ARG A 107 -26.62 2.70 -0.78
N ARG A 108 -26.68 1.45 -1.26
CA ARG A 108 -27.81 0.53 -1.14
C ARG A 108 -27.58 -0.51 -0.05
#